data_AF-A0A6C7Q0V3-F1
#
_entry.id   AF-A0A6C7Q0V3-F1
#
_cell.length_a   1.000
_cell.length_b   1.000
_cell.length_c   1.000
_cell.angle_alpha   90.00
_cell.angle_beta   90.00
_cell.angle_gamma   90.00
#
_symmetry.space_group_name_H-M   'P 1'
#
loop_
_entity.id
_entity.type
_entity.pdbx_description
1 polymer ?
#
loop_
_entity_poly.entity_id
_entity_poly.type
_entity_poly.pdbx_seq_one_letter_code
_entity_poly.pdbx_strand_id
1 'polypeptide(L)' 'MSEFKIIDLRQEDLDILQEMIIEFAKYEDMLDFLQCTKEKLEHSLLKNKFARAFLLKENE' A
#
# COMPACT_ATOMS: atom_id res chain seq x y z
N MET A 1 17.80 19.27 -0.46
CA MET A 1 16.72 18.64 -1.24
C MET A 1 16.71 17.19 -0.85
N SER A 2 15.57 16.69 -0.38
CA SER A 2 15.43 15.28 -0.03
C SER A 2 15.47 14.42 -1.29
N GLU A 3 16.15 13.29 -1.21
CA GLU A 3 16.22 12.34 -2.32
C GLU A 3 15.06 11.36 -2.19
N PHE A 4 14.21 11.25 -3.21
CA PHE A 4 13.12 10.29 -3.24
C PHE A 4 13.51 9.07 -4.06
N LYS A 5 13.16 7.88 -3.56
CA LYS A 5 13.39 6.60 -4.25
C LYS A 5 12.12 5.80 -4.37
N ILE A 6 11.94 5.20 -5.54
CA ILE A 6 10.90 4.22 -5.80
C ILE A 6 11.50 2.85 -5.49
N ILE A 7 10.89 2.13 -4.57
CA ILE A 7 11.29 0.78 -4.17
C ILE A 7 10.14 -0.19 -4.35
N ASP A 8 10.44 -1.47 -4.57
CA ASP A 8 9.43 -2.53 -4.56
C ASP A 8 8.76 -2.60 -3.18
N LEU A 9 7.44 -2.78 -3.17
CA LEU A 9 6.69 -3.05 -1.93
C LEU A 9 7.17 -4.36 -1.32
N ARG A 10 7.57 -4.33 -0.05
CA ARG A 10 7.93 -5.54 0.72
C ARG A 10 6.85 -5.84 1.76
N GLN A 11 6.95 -7.01 2.37
CA GLN A 11 5.99 -7.48 3.37
C GLN A 11 5.87 -6.53 4.57
N GLU A 12 6.99 -5.96 5.02
CA GLU A 12 7.04 -4.97 6.10
C GLU A 12 6.31 -3.67 5.75
N ASP A 13 6.12 -3.38 4.46
CA ASP A 13 5.48 -2.17 3.99
C ASP A 13 3.95 -2.31 3.82
N LEU A 14 3.39 -3.50 4.02
CA LEU A 14 1.96 -3.77 3.84
C LEU A 14 1.07 -3.02 4.83
N ASP A 15 1.55 -2.82 6.06
CA ASP A 15 0.81 -2.06 7.08
C ASP A 15 0.64 -0.60 6.65
N ILE A 16 1.74 0.02 6.19
CA ILE A 16 1.74 1.39 5.66
C ILE A 16 0.78 1.51 4.47
N LEU A 17 0.85 0.55 3.52
CA LEU A 17 -0.04 0.55 2.37
C LEU A 17 -1.52 0.44 2.78
N GLN A 18 -1.84 -0.41 3.76
CA GLN A 18 -3.20 -0.57 4.24
C GLN A 18 -3.70 0.71 4.91
N GLU A 19 -2.88 1.35 5.75
CA GLU A 19 -3.21 2.64 6.36
C GLU A 19 -3.49 3.71 5.31
N MET A 20 -2.63 3.85 4.30
CA MET A 20 -2.84 4.79 3.20
C MET A 20 -4.19 4.55 2.50
N ILE A 21 -4.52 3.29 2.17
CA ILE A 21 -5.79 2.95 1.52
C ILE A 21 -6.99 3.31 2.41
N ILE A 22 -6.89 3.07 3.72
CA ILE A 22 -7.95 3.42 4.68
C ILE A 22 -8.12 4.94 4.77
N GLU A 23 -7.02 5.70 4.81
CA GLU A 23 -7.06 7.17 4.82
C GLU A 23 -7.73 7.72 3.56
N PHE A 24 -7.38 7.20 2.39
CA PHE A 24 -8.04 7.55 1.13
C PHE A 24 -9.53 7.21 1.16
N ALA A 25 -9.91 6.02 1.63
CA ALA A 25 -11.31 5.63 1.72
C ALA A 25 -12.11 6.53 2.67
N LYS A 26 -11.50 6.99 3.78
CA LYS A 26 -12.12 7.97 4.68
C LYS A 26 -12.30 9.32 4.00
N TYR A 27 -11.29 9.80 3.27
CA TYR A 27 -11.34 11.07 2.55
C TYR A 27 -12.45 11.09 1.48
N GLU A 28 -12.62 9.97 0.77
CA GLU A 28 -13.62 9.81 -0.29
C GLU A 28 -15.01 9.38 0.21
N ASP A 29 -15.22 9.27 1.53
CA ASP A 29 -16.46 8.75 2.15
C ASP A 29 -16.85 7.34 1.63
N MET A 30 -15.85 6.49 1.38
CA MET A 30 -16.00 5.13 0.85
C MET A 30 -15.60 4.03 1.84
N LEU A 31 -15.39 4.36 3.11
CA LEU A 31 -14.88 3.40 4.09
C LEU A 31 -15.79 2.16 4.23
N ASP A 32 -17.11 2.34 4.18
CA ASP A 32 -18.09 1.25 4.28
C ASP A 32 -18.04 0.27 3.10
N PHE A 33 -17.48 0.69 1.97
CA PHE A 33 -17.33 -0.13 0.77
C PHE A 33 -15.93 -0.76 0.66
N LEU A 34 -15.01 -0.41 1.56
CA LEU A 34 -13.63 -0.86 1.49
C LEU A 34 -13.51 -2.34 1.90
N GLN A 35 -13.38 -3.22 0.92
CA GLN A 35 -13.17 -4.67 1.14
C GLN A 35 -11.69 -5.07 1.07
N CYS A 36 -10.82 -4.26 1.70
CA CYS A 36 -9.37 -4.44 1.66
C CYS A 36 -8.85 -4.97 3.00
N THR A 37 -8.32 -6.19 3.02
CA THR A 37 -7.60 -6.76 4.18
C THR A 37 -6.12 -6.92 3.85
N LYS A 38 -5.27 -6.87 4.88
CA LYS A 38 -3.83 -7.10 4.74
C LYS A 38 -3.50 -8.41 4.02
N GLU A 39 -4.25 -9.48 4.29
CA GLU A 39 -4.07 -10.79 3.66
C GLU A 39 -4.38 -10.74 2.15
N LYS A 40 -5.44 -10.02 1.75
CA LYS A 40 -5.77 -9.82 0.33
C LYS A 40 -4.68 -9.03 -0.39
N LEU A 41 -4.11 -8.01 0.26
CA LEU A 41 -3.00 -7.22 -0.28
C LEU A 41 -1.74 -8.08 -0.43
N GLU A 42 -1.35 -8.82 0.61
CA GLU A 42 -0.20 -9.73 0.59
C GLU A 42 -0.32 -10.76 -0.55
N HIS A 43 -1.49 -11.41 -0.66
CA HIS A 43 -1.72 -12.43 -1.66
C HIS A 43 -1.67 -11.86 -3.09
N SER A 44 -2.28 -10.69 -3.31
CA SER A 44 -2.36 -10.07 -4.65
C SER A 44 -1.05 -9.45 -5.11
N LEU A 45 -0.34 -8.77 -4.22
CA LEU A 45 0.83 -7.95 -4.53
C LEU A 45 2.16 -8.70 -4.39
N LEU A 46 2.26 -9.61 -3.42
CA LEU A 46 3.53 -10.29 -3.10
C LEU A 46 3.56 -11.75 -3.53
N LYS A 47 2.50 -12.53 -3.24
CA LYS A 47 2.48 -13.98 -3.52
C LYS A 47 2.17 -14.29 -4.98
N ASN A 48 1.04 -13.79 -5.49
CA ASN A 48 0.63 -14.06 -6.87
C ASN A 48 1.17 -13.04 -7.88
N LYS A 49 1.63 -11.87 -7.40
CA LYS A 49 2.16 -10.79 -8.24
C LYS A 49 1.21 -10.40 -9.38
N PHE A 50 -0.11 -10.45 -9.14
CA PHE A 50 -1.11 -10.01 -10.11
C PHE A 50 -0.94 -8.53 -10.46
N ALA A 51 -0.41 -7.74 -9.53
CA ALA A 51 0.05 -6.39 -9.74
C ALA A 51 1.42 -6.20 -9.07
N ARG A 52 2.21 -5.25 -9.59
CA ARG A 52 3.41 -4.77 -8.91
C ARG A 52 3.05 -3.49 -8.16
N ALA A 53 3.38 -3.46 -6.88
CA ALA A 53 3.24 -2.28 -6.05
C ALA A 53 4.63 -1.71 -5.74
N PHE A 54 4.73 -0.39 -5.78
CA PHE A 54 5.94 0.35 -5.48
C PHE A 54 5.64 1.39 -4.42
N LEU A 55 6.63 1.71 -3.60
CA LEU A 55 6.57 2.81 -2.63
C LEU A 55 7.55 3.89 -3.04
N LEU A 56 7.07 5.14 -3.03
CA LEU A 56 7.91 6.32 -3.06
C LEU A 56 8.27 6.65 -1.61
N LYS A 57 9.55 6.50 -1.25
CA LYS A 57 10.07 6.88 0.06
C LYS A 57 11.07 8.02 -0.09
N GLU A 58 11.02 8.93 0.87
CA GLU A 58 12.09 9.90 1.10
C GLU A 58 13.26 9.16 1.75
N ASN A 59 14.47 9.33 1.24
CA ASN A 59 15.68 8.89 1.94
C ASN A 59 15.88 9.80 3.15
N GLU A 60 15.91 9.22 4.35
CA GLU A 60 16.40 9.88 5.57
C GLU A 60 17.87 10.31 5.42
#